data_AF-A0A920UHJ7-F1
#
_entry.id   AF-A0A920UHJ7-F1
#
_cell.length_a   1.000
_cell.length_b   1.000
_cell.length_c   1.000
_cell.angle_alpha   90.00
_cell.angle_beta   90.00
_cell.angle_gamma   90.00
#
_symmetry.space_group_name_H-M   'P 1'
#
loop_
_entity.id
_entity.type
_entity.pdbx_description
1 polymer ?
#
loop_
_entity_poly.entity_id
_entity_poly.type
_entity_poly.pdbx_seq_one_letter_code
_entity_poly.pdbx_strand_id
1 'polypeptide(L)'
;MTWVCGFCLMKDHDPAKLDKIYDYLDAYMSVESGVYEIVEYGYGHGNAKAFEAVSPGKLKELGFSTNAEEMLASGIFQEPIANEPALQTMFEEVKAGL
;
A
#
# COMPACT_ATOMS: atom_id res chain seq x y z
N MET A 1 6.57 2.64 -10.60
CA MET A 1 6.54 3.49 -9.39
C MET A 1 6.18 2.58 -8.25
N THR A 2 6.99 2.53 -7.20
CA THR A 2 6.72 1.71 -6.02
C THR A 2 6.30 2.65 -4.90
N TRP A 3 5.19 2.33 -4.25
CA TRP A 3 4.70 3.09 -3.11
C TRP A 3 4.23 2.11 -2.03
N VAL A 4 4.16 2.59 -0.80
CA VAL A 4 3.58 1.87 0.33
C VAL A 4 2.52 2.76 0.95
N CYS A 5 1.30 2.24 1.03
CA CYS A 5 0.24 2.89 1.79
C CYS A 5 0.36 2.51 3.26
N GLY A 6 -0.12 3.36 4.15
CA GLY A 6 -0.17 3.07 5.57
C GLY A 6 -1.26 3.90 6.25
N PHE A 7 -1.72 3.42 7.41
CA PHE A 7 -2.64 4.19 8.24
C PHE A 7 -1.87 5.17 9.13
N CYS A 8 -2.43 6.38 9.26
CA CYS A 8 -1.94 7.41 10.16
C CYS A 8 -3.05 7.80 11.14
N LEU A 9 -2.72 7.87 12.42
CA LEU A 9 -3.62 8.43 13.43
C LEU A 9 -3.48 9.95 13.46
N MET A 10 -4.57 10.65 13.18
CA MET A 10 -4.59 12.12 13.21
C MET A 10 -4.49 12.65 14.64
N LYS A 11 -3.83 13.81 14.82
CA LYS A 11 -3.59 14.41 16.15
C LYS A 11 -4.88 14.79 16.87
N ASP A 12 -5.92 15.10 16.12
CA ASP A 12 -7.25 15.53 16.56
C ASP A 12 -8.28 14.40 16.53
N HIS A 13 -7.83 13.14 16.54
CA HIS A 13 -8.74 11.99 16.66
C HIS A 13 -9.59 12.08 17.93
N ASP A 14 -10.80 11.50 17.87
CA ASP A 14 -11.67 11.36 19.03
C ASP A 14 -11.03 10.41 20.07
N PRO A 15 -10.61 10.89 21.24
CA PRO A 15 -9.91 10.06 22.22
C PRO A 15 -10.77 8.90 22.74
N ALA A 16 -12.10 9.03 22.70
CA ALA A 16 -13.02 7.97 23.11
C ALA A 16 -13.07 6.79 22.12
N LYS A 17 -12.43 6.91 20.96
CA LYS A 17 -12.36 5.87 19.93
C LYS A 17 -10.99 5.21 19.81
N LEU A 18 -10.01 5.59 20.64
CA LEU A 18 -8.63 5.11 20.50
C LEU A 18 -8.52 3.58 20.46
N ASP A 19 -9.19 2.89 21.40
CA ASP A 19 -9.20 1.43 21.44
C ASP A 19 -9.79 0.84 20.15
N LYS A 20 -10.92 1.39 19.68
CA LYS A 20 -11.56 0.94 18.43
C LYS A 20 -10.70 1.17 17.19
N ILE A 21 -9.91 2.25 17.18
CA ILE A 21 -8.96 2.53 16.10
C ILE A 21 -7.90 1.44 16.07
N TYR A 22 -7.33 1.09 17.23
CA TYR A 22 -6.34 0.01 17.31
C TYR A 22 -6.94 -1.37 17.04
N ASP A 23 -8.17 -1.65 17.50
CA ASP A 23 -8.88 -2.88 17.16
C ASP A 23 -9.02 -3.04 15.63
N TYR A 24 -9.33 -1.95 14.93
CA TYR A 24 -9.39 -1.96 13.47
C TYR A 24 -8.02 -2.17 12.82
N LEU A 25 -6.98 -1.50 13.30
CA LEU A 25 -5.62 -1.66 12.76
C LEU A 25 -5.11 -3.09 12.95
N ASP A 26 -5.35 -3.69 14.11
CA ASP A 26 -4.99 -5.08 14.39
C ASP A 26 -5.76 -6.05 13.49
N ALA A 27 -7.07 -5.82 13.31
CA ALA A 27 -7.89 -6.62 12.41
C ALA A 27 -7.42 -6.52 10.95
N TYR A 28 -7.15 -5.30 10.47
CA TYR A 28 -6.63 -5.06 9.12
C TYR A 28 -5.28 -5.75 8.90
N MET A 29 -4.39 -5.69 9.90
CA MET A 29 -3.06 -6.32 9.84
C MET A 29 -3.11 -7.85 9.96
N SER A 30 -4.28 -8.46 10.14
CA SER A 30 -4.44 -9.91 10.21
C SER A 30 -4.02 -10.61 8.90
N VAL A 31 -3.69 -11.90 9.00
CA VAL A 31 -3.37 -12.72 7.82
C VAL A 31 -4.58 -12.83 6.89
N GLU A 32 -5.78 -12.98 7.46
CA GLU A 32 -7.02 -13.13 6.69
C GLU A 32 -7.33 -11.89 5.85
N SER A 33 -7.26 -10.70 6.45
CA SER A 33 -7.44 -9.43 5.73
C SER A 33 -6.38 -9.24 4.65
N GLY A 34 -5.11 -9.55 4.94
CA GLY A 34 -4.05 -9.46 3.94
C GLY A 34 -4.22 -10.45 2.78
N VAL A 35 -4.63 -11.69 3.04
CA VAL A 35 -4.92 -12.68 1.99
C VAL A 35 -6.06 -12.19 1.10
N TYR A 36 -7.12 -11.64 1.71
CA TYR A 36 -8.24 -11.09 0.97
C TYR A 36 -7.82 -9.93 0.06
N GLU A 37 -7.04 -8.96 0.55
CA GLU A 37 -6.51 -7.88 -0.29
C GLU A 37 -5.67 -8.38 -1.47
N ILE A 38 -4.78 -9.35 -1.23
CA ILE A 38 -3.92 -9.93 -2.27
C ILE A 38 -4.78 -10.62 -3.33
N VAL A 39 -5.69 -11.50 -2.91
CA VAL A 39 -6.40 -12.41 -3.83
C VAL A 39 -7.55 -11.73 -4.56
N GLU A 40 -8.34 -10.91 -3.87
CA GLU A 40 -9.56 -10.32 -4.41
C GLU A 40 -9.32 -8.95 -5.05
N TYR A 41 -8.41 -8.14 -4.48
CA TYR A 41 -8.14 -6.79 -5.00
C TYR A 41 -6.82 -6.70 -5.77
N GLY A 42 -5.95 -7.70 -5.68
CA GLY A 42 -4.63 -7.65 -6.31
C GLY A 42 -3.69 -6.62 -5.67
N TYR A 43 -3.96 -6.19 -4.43
CA TYR A 43 -3.08 -5.29 -3.68
C TYR A 43 -2.14 -6.08 -2.77
N GLY A 44 -0.86 -5.68 -2.76
CA GLY A 44 0.09 -6.21 -1.79
C GLY A 44 -0.23 -5.71 -0.39
N HIS A 45 0.03 -6.53 0.63
CA HIS A 45 -0.27 -6.20 2.03
C HIS A 45 1.01 -6.12 2.89
N GLY A 46 1.00 -5.30 3.96
CA GLY A 46 2.15 -5.10 4.84
C GLY A 46 2.53 -6.30 5.72
N ASN A 47 1.71 -7.36 5.75
CA ASN A 47 1.96 -8.57 6.53
C ASN A 47 2.55 -9.68 5.65
N ALA A 48 3.84 -9.99 5.85
CA ALA A 48 4.54 -11.05 5.11
C ALA A 48 3.86 -12.43 5.21
N LYS A 49 3.22 -12.73 6.35
CA LYS A 49 2.49 -14.00 6.55
C LYS A 49 1.26 -14.13 5.65
N ALA A 50 0.70 -13.02 5.17
CA ALA A 50 -0.38 -13.05 4.20
C ALA A 50 0.12 -13.58 2.85
N PHE A 51 1.32 -13.16 2.40
CA PHE A 51 1.94 -13.69 1.19
C PHE A 51 2.28 -15.18 1.34
N GLU A 52 2.78 -15.61 2.50
CA GLU A 52 3.05 -17.02 2.80
C GLU A 52 1.78 -17.90 2.73
N ALA A 53 0.62 -17.32 3.04
CA ALA A 53 -0.68 -17.99 3.02
C ALA A 53 -1.31 -18.07 1.62
N VAL A 54 -0.83 -17.27 0.64
CA VAL A 54 -1.32 -17.32 -0.75
C VAL A 54 -0.45 -18.28 -1.57
N SER A 55 -1.10 -19.12 -2.39
CA SER A 55 -0.37 -20.08 -3.22
C SER A 55 0.60 -19.37 -4.19
N PRO A 56 1.81 -19.94 -4.43
CA PRO A 56 2.76 -19.37 -5.39
C PRO A 56 2.19 -19.21 -6.81
N GLY A 57 1.29 -20.11 -7.22
CA GLY A 57 0.59 -20.02 -8.51
C GLY A 57 -0.29 -18.77 -8.61
N LYS A 58 -1.06 -18.47 -7.55
CA LYS A 58 -1.90 -17.26 -7.50
C LYS A 58 -1.06 -15.98 -7.40
N LEU A 59 0.00 -15.98 -6.59
CA LEU A 59 0.93 -14.84 -6.53
C LEU A 59 1.52 -14.53 -7.91
N LYS A 60 1.97 -15.56 -8.64
CA LYS A 60 2.49 -15.41 -10.00
C LYS A 60 1.42 -14.91 -10.99
N GLU A 61 0.20 -15.42 -10.91
CA GLU A 61 -0.94 -14.95 -11.72
C GLU A 61 -1.21 -13.45 -11.53
N LEU A 62 -1.11 -12.97 -10.29
CA LEU A 62 -1.32 -11.57 -9.91
C LEU A 62 -0.09 -10.68 -10.17
N GLY A 63 1.04 -11.26 -10.61
CA GLY A 63 2.28 -10.53 -10.87
C GLY A 63 3.11 -10.22 -9.62
N PHE A 64 2.82 -10.87 -8.49
CA PHE A 64 3.62 -10.75 -7.27
C PHE A 64 4.85 -11.65 -7.32
N SER A 65 5.95 -11.15 -6.73
CA SER A 65 7.09 -11.98 -6.36
C SER A 65 6.77 -12.79 -5.11
N THR A 66 7.30 -14.01 -5.01
CA THR A 66 7.33 -14.76 -3.75
C THR A 66 8.41 -14.24 -2.79
N ASN A 67 9.24 -13.31 -3.24
CA ASN A 67 10.26 -12.63 -2.45
C ASN A 67 9.96 -11.11 -2.41
N ALA A 68 9.46 -10.64 -1.27
CA ALA A 68 9.12 -9.24 -1.07
C ALA A 68 10.34 -8.31 -1.19
N GLU A 69 11.52 -8.74 -0.73
CA GLU A 69 12.75 -7.93 -0.80
C GLU A 69 13.16 -7.68 -2.25
N GLU A 70 13.13 -8.71 -3.09
CA GLU A 70 13.41 -8.57 -4.53
C GLU A 70 12.43 -7.60 -5.21
N MET A 71 11.13 -7.70 -4.86
CA MET A 71 10.11 -6.82 -5.41
C MET A 71 10.35 -5.36 -5.02
N LEU A 72 10.62 -5.10 -3.73
CA LEU A 72 10.89 -3.75 -3.24
C LEU A 72 12.21 -3.20 -3.81
N ALA A 73 13.27 -4.00 -3.87
CA ALA A 73 14.57 -3.59 -4.39
C ALA A 73 14.56 -3.28 -5.90
N SER A 74 13.66 -3.91 -6.67
CA SER A 74 13.46 -3.58 -8.09
C SER A 74 12.69 -2.26 -8.32
N GLY A 75 12.08 -1.74 -7.26
CA GLY A 75 11.22 -0.56 -7.28
C GLY A 75 11.97 0.77 -7.25
N ILE A 76 11.35 1.80 -7.83
CA ILE A 76 11.72 3.20 -7.57
C ILE A 76 10.68 3.76 -6.63
N PHE A 77 11.08 4.04 -5.39
CA PHE A 77 10.23 4.63 -4.37
C PHE A 77 10.06 6.13 -4.60
N GLN A 78 8.85 6.62 -4.28
CA GLN A 78 8.61 8.04 -4.27
C GLN A 78 9.35 8.70 -3.10
N GLU A 79 10.08 9.78 -3.39
CA GLU A 79 10.72 10.64 -2.40
C GLU A 79 9.97 11.99 -2.30
N PRO A 80 10.18 12.77 -1.23
CA PRO A 80 9.63 14.12 -1.12
C PRO A 80 10.00 15.00 -2.32
N ILE A 81 8.99 15.54 -3.00
CA ILE A 81 9.15 16.28 -4.24
C ILE A 81 9.38 17.77 -3.93
N ALA A 82 10.60 18.26 -4.15
CA ALA A 82 10.99 19.63 -3.80
C ALA A 82 10.29 20.72 -4.66
N ASN A 83 9.89 20.39 -5.89
CA ASN A 83 9.26 21.30 -6.84
C ASN A 83 7.80 20.92 -7.16
N GLU A 84 7.08 20.34 -6.19
CA GLU A 84 5.72 19.83 -6.36
C GLU A 84 4.77 20.82 -7.07
N PRO A 85 4.71 22.13 -6.72
CA PRO A 85 3.79 23.05 -7.38
C PRO A 85 4.03 23.19 -8.90
N ALA A 86 5.30 23.15 -9.33
CA ALA A 86 5.63 23.23 -10.75
C ALA A 86 5.22 21.96 -11.50
N LEU A 87 5.41 20.80 -10.87
CA LEU A 87 5.00 19.51 -11.44
C LEU A 87 3.48 19.37 -11.50
N GLN A 88 2.75 19.93 -10.53
CA GLN A 88 1.29 19.98 -10.56
C GLN A 88 0.79 20.85 -11.73
N THR A 89 1.37 22.03 -11.95
CA THR A 89 1.03 22.87 -13.12
C THR A 89 1.30 22.12 -14.43
N MET A 90 2.49 21.53 -14.56
CA MET A 90 2.85 20.73 -15.74
C MET A 90 1.88 19.56 -15.96
N PHE A 91 1.46 18.88 -14.89
CA PHE A 91 0.49 17.78 -14.97
C PHE A 91 -0.88 18.26 -15.49
N GLU A 92 -1.33 19.44 -15.07
CA GLU A 92 -2.58 20.04 -15.58
C GLU A 92 -2.47 20.50 -17.03
N GLU A 93 -1.31 21.04 -17.46
CA GLU A 93 -1.03 21.35 -18.87
C GLU A 93 -1.09 20.11 -19.76
N VAL A 94 -0.43 19.01 -19.33
CA VAL A 94 -0.47 17.73 -20.05
C VAL A 94 -1.89 17.17 -20.14
N LYS A 95 -2.68 17.25 -19.06
CA LYS A 95 -4.10 16.85 -19.09
C LYS A 95 -4.93 17.70 -20.04
N ALA A 96 -4.59 18.98 -20.19
CA ALA A 96 -5.23 19.91 -21.12
C ALA A 96 -4.76 19.72 -22.58
N GLY A 97 -3.73 18.90 -22.82
CA GLY A 97 -3.15 18.69 -24.15
C GLY A 97 -2.31 19.87 -24.65
N LEU A 98 -1.75 20.66 -23.73
CA LEU A 98 -0.86 21.79 -24.00
C LEU A 98 0.60 21.37 -24.12
#